data_AF-A0A519K536-F1
#
_entry.id   AF-A0A519K536-F1
#
_cell.length_a   1.000
_cell.length_b   1.000
_cell.length_c   1.000
_cell.angle_alpha   90.00
_cell.angle_beta   90.00
_cell.angle_gamma   90.00
#
_symmetry.space_group_name_H-M   'P 1'
#
loop_
_entity.id
_entity.type
_entity.pdbx_description
1 polymer ?
#
loop_
_entity_poly.entity_id
_entity_poly.type
_entity_poly.pdbx_seq_one_letter_code
_entity_poly.pdbx_strand_id
1 'polypeptide(L)'
;MKLLKAFIIRLLIVAVPLLLLYFYSIIALEANRKREHPTDAAMGIVLLSAFVLLILFICFLADLVKRLFKKEYKIALINIPFLIPFAVFIVYIGCLMTSRDCLCGWLIETIDWMR
;
A
#
# COMPACT_ATOMS: atom_id res chain seq x y z
N MET A 1 -1.29 -22.94 15.27
CA MET A 1 -2.62 -22.28 15.09
C MET A 1 -2.64 -20.80 15.43
N LYS A 2 -2.16 -20.33 16.59
CA LYS A 2 -2.21 -18.89 16.96
C LYS A 2 -1.53 -17.96 15.95
N LEU A 3 -0.34 -18.32 15.46
CA LEU A 3 0.41 -17.54 14.46
C LEU A 3 -0.29 -17.53 13.09
N LEU A 4 -0.76 -18.69 12.62
CA LEU A 4 -1.51 -18.79 11.37
C LEU A 4 -2.81 -17.95 11.41
N LYS A 5 -3.57 -18.04 12.50
CA LYS A 5 -4.77 -17.21 12.69
C LYS A 5 -4.42 -15.72 12.68
N ALA A 6 -3.35 -15.34 13.37
CA ALA A 6 -2.86 -13.97 13.44
C ALA A 6 -2.39 -13.45 12.06
N PHE A 7 -1.81 -14.32 11.23
CA PHE A 7 -1.44 -14.02 9.85
C PHE A 7 -2.67 -13.86 8.96
N ILE A 8 -3.62 -14.80 8.98
CA ILE A 8 -4.85 -14.75 8.17
C ILE A 8 -5.66 -13.49 8.45
N ILE A 9 -5.80 -13.10 9.72
CA ILE A 9 -6.52 -11.87 10.08
C ILE A 9 -5.86 -10.65 9.44
N ARG A 10 -4.52 -10.56 9.49
CA ARG A 10 -3.77 -9.45 8.88
C ARG A 10 -3.88 -9.46 7.36
N LEU A 11 -3.81 -10.63 6.75
CA LEU A 11 -4.01 -10.79 5.32
C LEU A 11 -5.39 -10.29 4.91
N LEU A 12 -6.44 -10.60 5.66
CA LEU A 12 -7.80 -10.10 5.39
C LEU A 12 -7.90 -8.58 5.57
N ILE A 13 -7.30 -8.02 6.62
CA ILE A 13 -7.27 -6.56 6.86
C ILE A 13 -6.61 -5.82 5.69
N VAL A 14 -5.61 -6.42 5.05
CA VAL A 14 -4.94 -5.84 3.88
C VAL A 14 -5.71 -6.10 2.60
N ALA A 15 -6.14 -7.34 2.37
CA ALA A 15 -6.77 -7.76 1.12
C ALA A 15 -8.12 -7.09 0.90
N VAL A 16 -8.94 -6.93 1.94
CA VAL A 16 -10.30 -6.38 1.80
C VAL A 16 -10.29 -4.93 1.26
N PRO A 17 -9.56 -3.97 1.86
CA PRO A 17 -9.48 -2.61 1.33
C PRO A 17 -8.89 -2.56 -0.09
N LEU A 18 -7.87 -3.37 -0.38
CA LEU A 18 -7.24 -3.39 -1.70
C LEU A 18 -8.17 -3.97 -2.78
N LEU A 19 -8.94 -5.00 -2.46
CA LEU A 19 -9.95 -5.56 -3.37
C LEU A 19 -11.07 -4.55 -3.64
N LEU A 20 -11.57 -3.87 -2.60
CA LEU A 20 -12.59 -2.83 -2.77
C LEU A 20 -12.08 -1.69 -3.66
N LEU A 21 -10.84 -1.26 -3.44
CA LEU A 21 -10.18 -0.24 -4.25
C LEU A 21 -9.97 -0.70 -5.69
N TYR A 22 -9.64 -1.96 -5.92
CA TYR A 22 -9.51 -2.56 -7.25
C TYR A 22 -10.85 -2.57 -8.01
N PHE A 23 -11.94 -3.01 -7.37
CA PHE A 23 -13.26 -2.95 -8.02
C PHE A 23 -13.70 -1.51 -8.28
N TYR A 24 -13.46 -0.61 -7.33
CA TYR A 24 -13.74 0.80 -7.49
C TYR A 24 -12.96 1.40 -8.67
N SER A 25 -11.67 1.08 -8.82
CA SER A 25 -10.83 1.62 -9.90
C SER A 25 -11.30 1.18 -11.28
N ILE A 26 -11.71 -0.09 -11.43
CA ILE A 26 -12.31 -0.60 -12.68
C ILE A 26 -13.57 0.19 -13.03
N ILE A 27 -14.49 0.32 -12.08
CA ILE A 27 -15.78 1.00 -12.29
C ILE A 27 -15.54 2.48 -12.62
N ALA A 28 -14.65 3.14 -11.87
CA ALA A 28 -14.35 4.56 -12.06
C ALA A 28 -13.68 4.84 -13.42
N LEU A 29 -12.75 3.98 -13.85
CA LEU A 29 -12.11 4.12 -15.17
C LEU A 29 -13.09 3.85 -16.31
N GLU A 30 -13.95 2.84 -16.20
CA GLU A 30 -14.95 2.56 -17.22
C GLU A 30 -15.98 3.69 -17.33
N ALA A 31 -16.46 4.21 -16.19
CA ALA A 31 -17.36 5.36 -16.16
C ALA A 31 -16.70 6.61 -16.77
N ASN A 32 -15.42 6.85 -16.49
CA ASN A 32 -14.68 7.99 -17.04
C ASN A 32 -14.50 7.90 -18.56
N ARG A 33 -14.28 6.69 -19.12
CA ARG A 33 -14.21 6.47 -20.58
C ARG A 33 -15.52 6.79 -21.30
N LYS A 34 -16.66 6.68 -20.61
CA LYS A 34 -17.99 6.98 -21.15
C LYS A 34 -18.37 8.46 -21.02
N ARG A 35 -17.54 9.29 -20.37
CA ARG A 35 -17.79 10.73 -20.27
C ARG A 35 -17.39 11.43 -21.55
N GLU A 36 -18.17 12.47 -21.89
CA GLU A 36 -17.95 13.33 -23.05
C GLU A 36 -16.59 14.07 -22.98
N HIS A 37 -16.14 14.37 -21.76
CA HIS A 37 -14.81 14.88 -21.46
C HIS A 37 -14.14 14.00 -20.38
N PRO A 38 -13.29 13.03 -20.77
CA PRO A 38 -12.58 12.20 -19.82
C PRO A 38 -11.63 13.04 -18.98
N THR A 39 -11.66 12.88 -17.66
CA THR A 39 -10.71 13.49 -16.72
C THR A 39 -9.58 12.53 -16.36
N ASP A 40 -8.58 13.00 -15.61
CA ASP A 40 -7.52 12.12 -15.09
C ASP A 40 -7.99 11.31 -13.87
N ALA A 41 -8.92 10.38 -14.12
CA ALA A 41 -9.43 9.47 -13.10
C ALA A 41 -8.32 8.56 -12.55
N ALA A 42 -7.28 8.28 -13.35
CA ALA A 42 -6.15 7.46 -12.93
C ALA A 42 -5.38 8.15 -11.79
N MET A 43 -5.11 9.45 -11.89
CA MET A 43 -4.47 10.21 -10.82
C MET A 43 -5.29 10.18 -9.52
N GLY A 44 -6.61 10.34 -9.62
CA GLY A 44 -7.51 10.25 -8.45
C GLY A 44 -7.46 8.87 -7.77
N ILE A 45 -7.42 7.79 -8.56
CA ILE A 45 -7.28 6.42 -8.04
C ILE A 45 -5.92 6.22 -7.38
N VAL A 46 -4.83 6.71 -7.97
CA VAL A 46 -3.48 6.62 -7.38
C VAL A 46 -3.44 7.35 -6.03
N LEU A 47 -4.03 8.55 -5.95
CA LEU A 47 -4.10 9.32 -4.70
C LEU A 47 -4.89 8.57 -3.61
N LEU A 48 -6.05 8.01 -3.98
CA LEU A 48 -6.86 7.20 -3.07
C LEU A 48 -6.10 5.94 -2.62
N SER A 49 -5.37 5.31 -3.53
CA SER A 49 -4.52 4.15 -3.23
C SER A 49 -3.42 4.49 -2.22
N ALA A 50 -2.73 5.61 -2.43
CA ALA A 50 -1.70 6.08 -1.50
C ALA A 50 -2.28 6.36 -0.10
N PHE A 51 -3.47 6.96 -0.03
CA PHE A 51 -4.16 7.22 1.24
C PHE A 51 -4.52 5.93 1.98
N VAL A 52 -5.10 4.94 1.29
CA VAL A 52 -5.43 3.63 1.88
C VAL A 52 -4.17 2.93 2.39
N LEU A 53 -3.10 2.94 1.60
CA LEU A 53 -1.82 2.32 1.97
C LEU A 53 -1.16 3.01 3.17
N LEU A 54 -1.23 4.34 3.26
CA LEU A 54 -0.75 5.09 4.43
C LEU A 54 -1.50 4.71 5.70
N ILE A 55 -2.83 4.60 5.65
CA ILE A 55 -3.64 4.18 6.80
C ILE A 55 -3.24 2.76 7.23
N LEU A 56 -3.15 1.82 6.29
CA LEU A 56 -2.72 0.45 6.59
C LEU A 56 -1.31 0.42 7.18
N PHE A 57 -0.38 1.18 6.63
CA PHE A 57 0.98 1.29 7.13
C PHE A 57 1.01 1.77 8.58
N ILE A 58 0.32 2.86 8.91
CA ILE A 58 0.25 3.41 10.27
C ILE A 58 -0.37 2.39 11.24
N CYS A 59 -1.45 1.73 10.85
CA CYS A 59 -2.10 0.70 11.67
C CYS A 59 -1.16 -0.47 11.99
N PHE A 60 -0.46 -1.00 10.97
CA PHE A 60 0.49 -2.10 11.16
C PHE A 60 1.74 -1.68 11.94
N LEU A 61 2.19 -0.43 11.75
CA LEU A 61 3.30 0.14 12.52
C LEU A 61 2.93 0.27 13.99
N ALA A 62 1.74 0.79 14.29
CA ALA A 62 1.23 0.89 15.65
C ALA A 62 1.07 -0.50 16.32
N ASP A 63 0.53 -1.50 15.60
CA ASP A 63 0.45 -2.89 16.10
C ASP A 63 1.86 -3.47 16.34
N LEU A 64 2.82 -3.22 15.45
CA LEU A 64 4.20 -3.66 15.60
C LEU A 64 4.83 -3.07 16.88
N VAL A 65 4.78 -1.74 17.03
CA VAL A 65 5.31 -1.03 18.19
C VAL A 65 4.66 -1.52 19.48
N LYS A 66 3.33 -1.64 19.52
CA LYS A 66 2.59 -2.15 20.67
C LYS A 66 3.02 -3.57 21.06
N ARG A 67 3.28 -4.44 20.09
CA ARG A 67 3.72 -5.83 20.35
C ARG A 67 5.17 -5.94 20.78
N LEU A 68 6.03 -5.07 20.26
CA LEU A 68 7.42 -4.96 20.73
C LEU A 68 7.44 -4.55 22.20
N PHE A 69 6.65 -3.56 22.61
CA PHE A 69 6.51 -3.18 24.02
C PHE A 69 5.99 -4.33 24.91
N LYS A 70 5.10 -5.17 24.38
CA LYS A 70 4.59 -6.37 25.08
C LYS A 70 5.54 -7.58 25.00
N LYS A 71 6.71 -7.45 24.38
CA LYS A 71 7.68 -8.54 24.15
C LYS A 71 7.11 -9.73 23.35
N GLU A 72 6.09 -9.51 22.54
CA GLU A 72 5.45 -10.52 21.68
C GLU A 72 6.18 -10.68 20.33
N TYR A 73 7.50 -10.90 20.34
CA TYR A 73 8.36 -10.82 19.15
C TYR A 73 7.92 -11.72 17.98
N LYS A 74 7.46 -12.95 18.27
CA LYS A 74 7.02 -13.88 17.22
C LYS A 74 5.79 -13.37 16.45
N ILE A 75 4.89 -12.66 17.12
CA ILE A 75 3.70 -12.08 16.49
C ILE A 75 4.05 -10.74 15.84
N ALA A 76 4.96 -9.97 16.44
CA ALA A 76 5.48 -8.74 15.86
C ALA A 76 6.15 -8.96 14.49
N LEU A 77 6.96 -10.02 14.35
CA LEU A 77 7.60 -10.40 13.09
C LEU A 77 6.62 -10.62 11.93
N ILE A 78 5.37 -11.01 12.22
CA ILE A 78 4.33 -11.21 11.20
C ILE A 78 3.97 -9.89 10.50
N ASN A 79 4.16 -8.73 11.13
CA ASN A 79 3.86 -7.43 10.51
C ASN A 79 4.87 -7.02 9.44
N ILE A 80 6.12 -7.50 9.54
CA ILE A 80 7.21 -7.14 8.62
C ILE A 80 6.87 -7.40 7.14
N PRO A 81 6.41 -8.60 6.73
CA PRO A 81 6.08 -8.87 5.33
C PRO A 81 4.93 -8.00 4.78
N PHE A 82 4.11 -7.40 5.64
CA PHE A 82 3.08 -6.43 5.20
C PHE A 82 3.61 -5.00 5.16
N LEU A 83 4.46 -4.62 6.10
CA LEU A 83 5.03 -3.27 6.19
C LEU A 83 6.03 -2.97 5.05
N ILE A 84 6.83 -3.95 4.64
CA ILE A 84 7.85 -3.74 3.59
C ILE A 84 7.22 -3.28 2.27
N PRO A 85 6.22 -3.99 1.68
CA PRO A 85 5.60 -3.55 0.44
C PRO A 85 4.95 -2.17 0.55
N PHE A 86 4.31 -1.87 1.69
CA PHE A 86 3.70 -0.56 1.92
C PHE A 86 4.76 0.54 1.96
N ALA A 87 5.88 0.33 2.67
CA ALA A 87 6.97 1.28 2.72
C ALA A 87 7.56 1.53 1.33
N VAL A 88 7.83 0.46 0.56
CA VAL A 88 8.34 0.59 -0.82
C VAL A 88 7.39 1.41 -1.68
N PHE A 89 6.09 1.12 -1.63
CA PHE A 89 5.10 1.84 -2.43
C PHE A 89 4.96 3.31 -2.01
N ILE A 90 4.93 3.59 -0.70
CA ILE A 90 4.84 4.95 -0.17
C ILE A 90 6.07 5.76 -0.58
N VAL A 91 7.27 5.18 -0.45
CA VAL A 91 8.52 5.84 -0.85
C VAL A 91 8.53 6.06 -2.36
N TYR A 92 8.07 5.09 -3.17
CA TYR A 92 7.98 5.23 -4.62
C TYR A 92 7.05 6.38 -5.06
N ILE A 93 5.85 6.45 -4.50
CA ILE A 93 4.93 7.57 -4.78
C ILE A 93 5.52 8.90 -4.31
N GLY A 94 6.13 8.94 -3.12
CA GLY A 94 6.84 10.12 -2.65
C GLY A 94 7.92 10.57 -3.63
N CYS A 95 8.76 9.66 -4.07
CA CYS A 95 9.81 9.89 -5.06
C CYS A 95 9.30 10.40 -6.41
N LEU A 96 8.13 9.92 -6.86
CA LEU A 96 7.48 10.44 -8.08
C LEU A 96 6.99 11.89 -7.91
N MET A 97 6.64 12.30 -6.68
CA MET A 97 6.15 13.64 -6.38
C MET A 97 7.26 14.64 -6.03
N THR A 98 8.44 14.18 -5.57
CA THR A 98 9.59 15.02 -5.25
C THR A 98 10.60 15.13 -6.41
N SER A 99 11.69 15.87 -6.26
CA SER A 99 12.80 15.83 -7.23
C SER A 99 13.44 14.44 -7.29
N ARG A 100 13.95 14.06 -8.47
CA ARG A 100 14.51 12.73 -8.78
C ARG A 100 15.94 12.52 -8.24
N ASP A 101 16.26 12.99 -7.05
CA ASP A 101 17.65 12.95 -6.57
C ASP A 101 17.97 11.68 -5.76
N CYS A 102 19.14 11.09 -6.08
CA CYS A 102 19.80 9.93 -5.45
C CYS A 102 18.95 8.67 -5.20
N LEU A 103 18.22 8.60 -4.08
CA LEU A 103 17.54 7.39 -3.61
C LEU A 103 16.29 7.09 -4.45
N CYS A 104 15.68 8.14 -4.99
CA CYS A 104 14.52 8.04 -5.88
C CYS A 104 14.89 7.56 -7.29
N GLY A 105 16.06 7.94 -7.82
CA GLY A 105 16.53 7.47 -9.12
C GLY A 105 16.70 5.95 -9.15
N TRP A 106 17.41 5.40 -8.17
CA TRP A 106 17.64 3.94 -8.06
C TRP A 106 16.33 3.16 -7.85
N LEU A 107 15.43 3.66 -6.99
CA LEU A 107 14.16 2.99 -6.71
C LEU A 107 13.24 2.98 -7.94
N ILE A 108 13.14 4.10 -8.66
CA ILE A 108 12.35 4.20 -9.89
C ILE A 108 12.92 3.28 -10.97
N GLU A 109 14.23 3.30 -11.22
CA GLU A 109 14.88 2.41 -12.20
C GLU A 109 14.65 0.93 -11.89
N THR A 110 14.74 0.54 -10.62
CA THR A 110 14.55 -0.85 -10.20
C THR A 110 13.10 -1.31 -10.44
N ILE A 111 12.12 -0.44 -10.18
CA ILE A 111 10.69 -0.76 -10.38
C ILE A 111 10.33 -0.76 -11.86
N ASP A 112 10.81 0.21 -12.64
CA ASP A 112 10.58 0.27 -14.09
C ASP A 112 11.26 -0.90 -14.83
N TRP A 113 12.42 -1.37 -14.38
CA TRP A 113 13.07 -2.56 -14.94
C TRP A 113 12.26 -3.86 -14.73
N MET A 114 11.44 -3.91 -13.68
CA MET A 114 10.56 -5.06 -13.40
C MET A 114 9.24 -5.03 -14.19
N ARG A 115 8.99 -3.98 -14.98
CA ARG A 115 7.78 -3.79 -15.77
C ARG A 115 7.96 -4.26 -17.22
#